data_AF-A0A2G9U1J6-F1
#
_entry.id   AF-A0A2G9U1J6-F1
#
_cell.length_a   1.000
_cell.length_b   1.000
_cell.length_c   1.000
_cell.angle_alpha   90.00
_cell.angle_beta   90.00
_cell.angle_gamma   90.00
#
_symmetry.space_group_name_H-M   'P 1'
#
loop_
_entity.id
_entity.type
_entity.pdbx_description
1 polymer ?
#
loop_
_entity_poly.entity_id
_entity_poly.type
_entity_poly.pdbx_seq_one_letter_code
_entity_poly.pdbx_strand_id
1 'polypeptide(L)'
;MGMNMVSKGCNLAMHLLKDKFPSMQLLALSGNYCVDKKAAAINWIQGRGRSVVADCTLPASVVLSIFKTTPKQMAEAAQCKLQSGSDRAVCIGGNNAHAANVVAAIFLATGQDPAQVVSSSMCSTRMEVTEDGDLYVSCTMPCVEVGTVGGGTILRPQNECLQMLSCAGPSPAEAGAHARRLAEVICSTVLAGELSLMAALVTDQLVSSHMKLNRSRLQLYPSMPAMTMPNVEKSPREFPLLRKPVEKGTRVKRTVKVECSNIL
;
A
#
# COMPACT_ATOMS: atom_id res chain seq x y z
N MET A 1 -15.62 -2.38 -4.83
CA MET A 1 -16.27 -1.08 -4.55
C MET A 1 -17.75 -1.32 -4.33
N GLY A 2 -18.60 -1.50 -5.35
CA GLY A 2 -19.96 -2.02 -5.17
C GLY A 2 -20.92 -1.17 -4.32
N MET A 3 -20.52 0.03 -3.89
CA MET A 3 -21.22 0.84 -2.89
C MET A 3 -22.69 1.10 -3.26
N ASN A 4 -22.96 1.48 -4.52
CA ASN A 4 -24.32 1.73 -4.99
C ASN A 4 -25.16 0.44 -5.04
N MET A 5 -24.54 -0.68 -5.43
CA MET A 5 -25.21 -1.98 -5.51
C MET A 5 -25.64 -2.45 -4.12
N VAL A 6 -24.71 -2.41 -3.16
CA VAL A 6 -24.97 -2.79 -1.76
C VAL A 6 -25.99 -1.84 -1.12
N SER A 7 -25.88 -0.53 -1.34
CA SER A 7 -26.84 0.45 -0.81
C SER A 7 -28.27 0.19 -1.33
N LYS A 8 -28.42 -0.12 -2.62
CA LYS A 8 -29.72 -0.49 -3.21
C LYS A 8 -30.29 -1.76 -2.56
N GLY A 9 -29.45 -2.79 -2.37
CA GLY A 9 -29.84 -4.02 -1.68
C GLY A 9 -30.27 -3.77 -0.23
N CYS A 10 -29.48 -3.01 0.52
CA CYS A 10 -29.81 -2.63 1.90
C CYS A 10 -31.12 -1.86 1.98
N ASN A 11 -31.36 -0.91 1.08
CA ASN A 11 -32.60 -0.12 1.08
C ASN A 11 -33.83 -1.02 0.91
N LEU A 12 -33.80 -1.95 -0.04
CA LEU A 12 -34.88 -2.94 -0.22
C LEU A 12 -35.04 -3.85 1.00
N ALA A 13 -33.95 -4.32 1.59
CA ALA A 13 -33.99 -5.14 2.80
C ALA A 13 -34.60 -4.37 3.99
N MET A 14 -34.29 -3.07 4.13
CA MET A 14 -34.89 -2.24 5.18
C MET A 14 -36.40 -2.04 4.98
N HIS A 15 -36.87 -1.93 3.74
CA HIS A 15 -38.31 -1.89 3.45
C HIS A 15 -39.02 -3.18 3.88
N LEU A 16 -38.47 -4.35 3.52
CA LEU A 16 -39.01 -5.64 3.96
C LEU A 16 -39.02 -5.78 5.50
N LEU A 17 -37.99 -5.30 6.18
CA LEU A 17 -37.95 -5.31 7.65
C LEU A 17 -39.03 -4.39 8.25
N LYS A 18 -39.30 -3.25 7.63
CA LYS A 18 -40.34 -2.33 8.07
C LYS A 18 -41.73 -2.93 7.95
N ASP A 19 -41.98 -3.75 6.92
CA ASP A 19 -43.26 -4.47 6.78
C ASP A 19 -43.47 -5.47 7.94
N LYS A 20 -42.38 -6.11 8.41
CA LYS A 20 -42.43 -7.05 9.55
C LYS A 20 -42.44 -6.35 10.92
N PHE A 21 -41.80 -5.19 11.01
CA PHE A 21 -41.68 -4.41 12.24
C PHE A 21 -42.17 -2.97 11.98
N PRO A 22 -43.48 -2.71 11.95
CA PRO A 22 -44.04 -1.42 11.54
C PRO A 22 -43.61 -0.24 12.43
N SER A 23 -43.26 -0.50 13.69
CA SER A 23 -42.74 0.51 14.62
C SER A 23 -41.28 0.87 14.38
N MET A 24 -40.54 0.11 13.57
CA MET A 24 -39.14 0.38 13.25
C MET A 24 -39.00 1.68 12.45
N GLN A 25 -38.08 2.53 12.87
CA GLN A 25 -37.71 3.75 12.16
C GLN A 25 -36.32 3.61 11.54
N LEU A 26 -36.24 3.72 10.22
CA LEU A 26 -34.97 3.82 9.51
C LEU A 26 -34.49 5.27 9.56
N LEU A 27 -33.55 5.58 10.46
CA LEU A 27 -33.00 6.93 10.61
C LEU A 27 -32.06 7.29 9.45
N ALA A 28 -31.15 6.38 9.09
CA ALA A 28 -30.23 6.54 7.97
C ALA A 28 -29.83 5.16 7.45
N LEU A 29 -29.63 5.05 6.13
CA LEU A 29 -29.19 3.79 5.52
C LEU A 29 -27.73 3.44 5.89
N SER A 30 -26.90 4.45 6.15
CA SER A 30 -25.52 4.31 6.60
C SER A 30 -25.34 4.95 7.97
N GLY A 31 -25.37 4.12 9.02
CA GLY A 31 -25.13 4.53 10.41
C GLY A 31 -23.64 4.55 10.80
N ASN A 32 -22.72 4.72 9.85
CA ASN A 32 -21.27 4.61 10.07
C ASN A 32 -20.79 3.28 10.66
N TYR A 33 -21.55 2.19 10.49
CA TYR A 33 -21.14 0.83 10.84
C TYR A 33 -20.61 0.03 9.63
N CYS A 34 -20.43 0.70 8.48
CA CYS A 34 -19.92 0.07 7.26
C CYS A 34 -18.44 -0.33 7.31
N VAL A 35 -17.42 0.51 7.57
CA VAL A 35 -17.33 1.99 7.67
C VAL A 35 -16.68 2.56 6.39
N ASP A 36 -17.38 3.43 5.67
CA ASP A 36 -16.89 4.00 4.40
C ASP A 36 -16.06 5.26 4.57
N LYS A 37 -14.83 5.30 4.03
CA LYS A 37 -13.97 6.52 3.98
C LYS A 37 -13.58 7.10 5.35
N LYS A 38 -13.67 6.31 6.41
CA LYS A 38 -13.18 6.66 7.75
C LYS A 38 -12.35 5.51 8.30
N ALA A 39 -11.33 5.83 9.09
CA ALA A 39 -10.53 4.82 9.78
C ALA A 39 -11.38 4.18 10.88
N ALA A 40 -11.53 2.85 10.84
CA ALA A 40 -12.33 2.11 11.80
C ALA A 40 -11.78 0.70 12.02
N ALA A 41 -11.73 0.28 13.29
CA ALA A 41 -11.24 -1.04 13.68
C ALA A 41 -12.08 -2.19 13.09
N ILE A 42 -13.39 -2.00 12.88
CA ILE A 42 -14.24 -3.03 12.28
C ILE A 42 -13.78 -3.41 10.87
N ASN A 43 -13.34 -2.46 10.05
CA ASN A 43 -12.81 -2.75 8.71
C ASN A 43 -11.49 -3.55 8.79
N TRP A 44 -10.68 -3.29 9.81
CA TRP A 44 -9.42 -4.01 10.05
C TRP A 44 -9.66 -5.45 10.50
N ILE A 45 -10.62 -5.66 11.42
CA ILE A 45 -10.88 -6.94 12.06
C ILE A 45 -11.75 -7.85 11.18
N GLN A 46 -12.83 -7.32 10.62
CA GLN A 46 -13.82 -8.08 9.84
C GLN A 46 -13.55 -8.05 8.33
N GLY A 47 -12.64 -7.18 7.89
CA GLY A 47 -12.41 -6.92 6.47
C GLY A 47 -13.52 -6.05 5.85
N ARG A 48 -13.24 -5.53 4.65
CA ARG A 48 -14.21 -4.81 3.82
C ARG A 48 -13.76 -4.74 2.37
N GLY A 49 -14.54 -5.27 1.43
CA GLY A 49 -14.15 -5.32 0.02
C GLY A 49 -13.28 -6.54 -0.29
N ARG A 50 -11.96 -6.39 -0.42
CA ARG A 50 -11.05 -7.51 -0.68
C ARG A 50 -10.02 -7.63 0.43
N SER A 51 -9.88 -8.83 0.97
CA SER A 51 -8.82 -9.16 1.92
C SER A 51 -7.73 -9.94 1.19
N VAL A 52 -6.54 -9.36 1.14
CA VAL A 52 -5.43 -9.82 0.31
C VAL A 52 -4.17 -9.95 1.13
N VAL A 53 -3.41 -11.01 0.89
CA VAL A 53 -2.06 -11.22 1.38
C VAL A 53 -1.12 -11.36 0.18
N ALA A 54 0.00 -10.64 0.20
CA ALA A 54 1.11 -10.86 -0.72
C ALA A 54 2.36 -11.17 0.08
N ASP A 55 3.13 -12.17 -0.32
CA ASP A 55 4.36 -12.58 0.34
C ASP A 55 5.45 -13.01 -0.65
N CYS A 56 6.70 -12.91 -0.20
CA CYS A 56 7.84 -13.49 -0.88
C CYS A 56 9.02 -13.74 0.07
N THR A 57 9.87 -14.69 -0.32
CA THR A 57 11.17 -14.90 0.30
C THR A 57 12.26 -14.40 -0.65
N LEU A 58 13.12 -13.51 -0.16
CA LEU A 58 14.24 -12.93 -0.89
C LEU A 58 15.56 -13.56 -0.43
N PRO A 59 16.36 -14.11 -1.36
CA PRO A 59 17.69 -14.59 -1.02
C PRO A 59 18.54 -13.50 -0.38
N ALA A 60 19.33 -13.82 0.64
CA ALA A 60 20.19 -12.88 1.34
C ALA A 60 21.12 -12.12 0.37
N SER A 61 21.60 -12.81 -0.68
CA SER A 61 22.40 -12.24 -1.76
C SER A 61 21.68 -11.12 -2.53
N VAL A 62 20.36 -11.22 -2.72
CA VAL A 62 19.54 -10.17 -3.35
C VAL A 62 19.37 -8.99 -2.40
N VAL A 63 19.13 -9.25 -1.11
CA VAL A 63 19.01 -8.20 -0.09
C VAL A 63 20.30 -7.36 -0.01
N LEU A 64 21.44 -8.04 0.02
CA LEU A 64 22.76 -7.40 0.01
C LEU A 64 23.04 -6.63 -1.28
N SER A 65 22.80 -7.26 -2.43
CA SER A 65 23.21 -6.70 -3.73
C SER A 65 22.27 -5.64 -4.26
N ILE A 66 20.97 -5.70 -4.00
CA ILE A 66 19.98 -4.74 -4.51
C ILE A 66 19.62 -3.70 -3.46
N PHE A 67 19.24 -4.16 -2.26
CA PHE A 67 18.74 -3.29 -1.19
C PHE A 67 19.86 -2.71 -0.31
N LYS A 68 21.12 -3.18 -0.51
CA LYS A 68 22.33 -2.67 0.16
C LYS A 68 22.25 -2.76 1.69
N THR A 69 21.54 -3.77 2.18
CA THR A 69 21.27 -4.04 3.59
C THR A 69 21.33 -5.55 3.84
N THR A 70 21.10 -5.99 5.08
CA THR A 70 21.04 -7.41 5.44
C THR A 70 19.60 -7.82 5.82
N PRO A 71 19.22 -9.10 5.63
CA PRO A 71 17.94 -9.63 6.12
C PRO A 71 17.69 -9.31 7.60
N LYS A 72 18.72 -9.46 8.44
CA LYS A 72 18.66 -9.17 9.88
C LYS A 72 18.31 -7.71 10.17
N GLN A 73 19.01 -6.75 9.56
CA GLN A 73 18.73 -5.33 9.79
C GLN A 73 17.34 -4.93 9.28
N MET A 74 16.87 -5.53 8.16
CA MET A 74 15.52 -5.32 7.65
C MET A 74 14.45 -5.81 8.63
N ALA A 75 14.61 -7.03 9.15
CA ALA A 75 13.69 -7.61 10.13
C ALA A 75 13.68 -6.82 11.45
N GLU A 76 14.85 -6.45 11.97
CA GLU A 76 14.98 -5.62 13.18
C GLU A 76 14.33 -4.24 13.01
N ALA A 77 14.54 -3.58 11.87
CA ALA A 77 13.92 -2.30 11.58
C ALA A 77 12.40 -2.43 11.43
N ALA A 78 11.90 -3.51 10.80
CA ALA A 78 10.48 -3.77 10.68
C ALA A 78 9.82 -3.96 12.06
N GLN A 79 10.43 -4.77 12.94
CA GLN A 79 9.95 -4.99 14.31
C GLN A 79 9.91 -3.69 15.13
N CYS A 80 10.96 -2.87 15.03
CA CYS A 80 11.04 -1.62 15.75
C CYS A 80 10.06 -0.57 15.22
N LYS A 81 10.01 -0.36 13.90
CA LYS A 81 9.22 0.71 13.28
C LYS A 81 7.77 0.32 13.08
N LEU A 82 7.52 -0.79 12.39
CA LEU A 82 6.21 -1.15 11.85
C LEU A 82 5.33 -1.80 12.90
N GLN A 83 5.92 -2.53 13.84
CA GLN A 83 5.19 -3.13 14.95
C GLN A 83 5.28 -2.24 16.19
N SER A 84 6.43 -2.23 16.87
CA SER A 84 6.58 -1.55 18.17
C SER A 84 6.30 -0.04 18.08
N GLY A 85 6.73 0.61 17.00
CA GLY A 85 6.48 2.03 16.76
C GLY A 85 5.00 2.33 16.54
N SER A 86 4.33 1.57 15.68
CA SER A 86 2.90 1.69 15.42
C SER A 86 2.04 1.37 16.65
N ASP A 87 2.43 0.36 17.44
CA ASP A 87 1.75 0.01 18.70
C ASP A 87 1.83 1.16 19.71
N ARG A 88 3.02 1.77 19.86
CA ARG A 88 3.22 2.95 20.72
C ARG A 88 2.43 4.17 20.24
N ALA A 89 2.24 4.31 18.93
CA ALA A 89 1.44 5.37 18.31
C ALA A 89 -0.07 5.07 18.31
N VAL A 90 -0.48 3.88 18.79
CA VAL A 90 -1.89 3.44 18.80
C VAL A 90 -2.49 3.40 17.38
N CYS A 91 -1.68 2.99 16.40
CA CYS A 91 -2.15 2.84 15.03
C CYS A 91 -3.06 1.61 14.90
N ILE A 92 -4.25 1.79 14.29
CA ILE A 92 -5.15 0.69 13.95
C ILE A 92 -5.02 0.40 12.45
N GLY A 93 -4.55 -0.79 12.09
CA GLY A 93 -4.30 -1.18 10.70
C GLY A 93 -3.14 -0.45 10.01
N GLY A 94 -2.29 0.26 10.77
CA GLY A 94 -1.20 1.09 10.29
C GLY A 94 0.20 0.51 10.50
N ASN A 95 0.34 -0.82 10.53
CA ASN A 95 1.61 -1.49 10.81
C ASN A 95 2.43 -1.66 9.52
N ASN A 96 2.64 -0.56 8.80
CA ASN A 96 3.31 -0.49 7.50
C ASN A 96 4.09 0.82 7.36
N ALA A 97 4.95 0.92 6.36
CA ALA A 97 5.81 2.08 6.16
C ALA A 97 5.09 3.16 5.34
N HIS A 98 4.53 2.81 4.18
CA HIS A 98 3.89 3.74 3.25
C HIS A 98 2.88 3.11 2.30
N ALA A 99 2.11 2.10 2.75
CA ALA A 99 1.10 1.46 1.91
C ALA A 99 0.14 2.48 1.25
N ALA A 100 -0.24 3.53 1.99
CA ALA A 100 -1.09 4.60 1.50
C ALA A 100 -0.56 5.31 0.23
N ASN A 101 0.76 5.50 0.10
CA ASN A 101 1.35 6.11 -1.09
C ASN A 101 1.09 5.27 -2.34
N VAL A 102 1.34 3.97 -2.23
CA VAL A 102 1.16 3.04 -3.35
C VAL A 102 -0.32 2.89 -3.70
N VAL A 103 -1.17 2.70 -2.70
CA VAL A 103 -2.62 2.58 -2.87
C VAL A 103 -3.18 3.83 -3.54
N ALA A 104 -2.85 5.03 -3.05
CA ALA A 104 -3.31 6.28 -3.64
C ALA A 104 -2.86 6.44 -5.11
N ALA A 105 -1.60 6.13 -5.42
CA ALA A 105 -1.08 6.22 -6.78
C ALA A 105 -1.83 5.30 -7.75
N ILE A 106 -2.03 4.03 -7.37
CA ILE A 106 -2.78 3.08 -8.21
C ILE A 106 -4.25 3.48 -8.30
N PHE A 107 -4.86 3.92 -7.21
CA PHE A 107 -6.26 4.34 -7.19
C PHE A 107 -6.53 5.48 -8.17
N LEU A 108 -5.68 6.51 -8.15
CA LEU A 108 -5.77 7.64 -9.06
C LEU A 108 -5.55 7.21 -10.52
N ALA A 109 -4.55 6.37 -10.79
CA ALA A 109 -4.24 5.90 -12.13
C ALA A 109 -5.36 5.01 -12.71
N THR A 110 -6.01 4.20 -11.87
CA THR A 110 -6.99 3.18 -12.31
C THR A 110 -8.45 3.57 -12.07
N GLY A 111 -8.71 4.84 -11.71
CA GLY A 111 -10.07 5.37 -11.58
C GLY A 111 -10.87 4.84 -10.40
N GLN A 112 -10.20 4.48 -9.31
CA GLN A 112 -10.83 4.10 -8.04
C GLN A 112 -11.29 5.34 -7.27
N ASP A 113 -11.99 5.16 -6.15
CA ASP A 113 -12.41 6.25 -5.27
C ASP A 113 -11.25 6.65 -4.32
N PRO A 114 -10.61 7.83 -4.49
CA PRO A 114 -9.43 8.20 -3.70
C PRO A 114 -9.72 8.38 -2.21
N ALA A 115 -10.97 8.67 -1.82
CA ALA A 115 -11.33 8.79 -0.42
C ALA A 115 -11.31 7.43 0.30
N GLN A 116 -11.40 6.33 -0.44
CA GLN A 116 -11.31 4.97 0.10
C GLN A 116 -9.86 4.53 0.38
N VAL A 117 -8.85 5.37 0.10
CA VAL A 117 -7.46 5.15 0.54
C VAL A 117 -7.40 5.02 2.07
N VAL A 118 -8.27 5.72 2.81
CA VAL A 118 -8.31 5.69 4.29
C VAL A 118 -8.42 4.27 4.84
N SER A 119 -9.30 3.45 4.27
CA SER A 119 -9.47 2.03 4.62
C SER A 119 -8.58 1.13 3.78
N SER A 120 -8.52 1.34 2.46
CA SER A 120 -7.81 0.46 1.54
C SER A 120 -6.29 0.44 1.72
N SER A 121 -5.73 1.40 2.46
CA SER A 121 -4.31 1.42 2.83
C SER A 121 -3.99 0.80 4.18
N MET A 122 -5.00 0.30 4.92
CA MET A 122 -4.73 -0.45 6.13
C MET A 122 -3.97 -1.72 5.77
N CYS A 123 -2.75 -1.83 6.31
CA CYS A 123 -1.79 -2.86 5.95
C CYS A 123 -0.95 -3.22 7.17
N SER A 124 -0.69 -4.52 7.33
CA SER A 124 0.35 -5.04 8.22
C SER A 124 1.47 -5.64 7.37
N THR A 125 2.67 -5.09 7.54
CA THR A 125 3.90 -5.55 6.89
C THR A 125 4.75 -6.28 7.92
N ARG A 126 5.17 -7.50 7.59
CA ARG A 126 6.06 -8.33 8.43
C ARG A 126 7.32 -8.66 7.64
N MET A 127 8.47 -8.64 8.31
CA MET A 127 9.75 -9.03 7.73
C MET A 127 10.50 -9.91 8.72
N GLU A 128 10.94 -11.08 8.29
CA GLU A 128 11.58 -12.07 9.15
C GLU A 128 12.79 -12.70 8.47
N VAL A 129 13.77 -13.08 9.28
CA VAL A 129 14.88 -13.90 8.80
C VAL A 129 14.43 -15.36 8.85
N THR A 130 14.48 -16.04 7.71
CA THR A 130 14.22 -17.48 7.60
C THR A 130 15.37 -18.30 8.19
N GLU A 131 15.16 -19.61 8.38
CA GLU A 131 16.20 -20.52 8.87
C GLU A 131 17.44 -20.54 7.97
N ASP A 132 17.27 -20.36 6.66
CA ASP A 132 18.34 -20.30 5.67
C ASP A 132 19.09 -18.94 5.64
N GLY A 133 18.69 -17.98 6.48
CA GLY A 133 19.26 -16.63 6.53
C GLY A 133 18.69 -15.66 5.48
N ASP A 134 17.70 -16.10 4.70
CA ASP A 134 16.98 -15.28 3.71
C ASP A 134 15.93 -14.39 4.37
N LEU A 135 15.42 -13.39 3.65
CA LEU A 135 14.40 -12.45 4.14
C LEU A 135 13.01 -12.85 3.65
N TYR A 136 12.15 -13.31 4.54
CA TYR A 136 10.71 -13.43 4.28
C TYR A 136 10.01 -12.10 4.51
N VAL A 137 9.13 -11.70 3.59
CA VAL A 137 8.31 -10.48 3.71
C VAL A 137 6.88 -10.77 3.32
N SER A 138 5.93 -10.25 4.09
CA SER A 138 4.50 -10.30 3.77
C SER A 138 3.80 -8.97 4.03
N CYS A 139 2.81 -8.65 3.21
CA CYS A 139 1.85 -7.56 3.41
C CYS A 139 0.44 -8.13 3.46
N THR A 140 -0.30 -7.80 4.51
CA THR A 140 -1.71 -8.20 4.69
C THR A 140 -2.59 -6.96 4.68
N MET A 141 -3.56 -6.92 3.75
CA MET A 141 -4.47 -5.80 3.54
C MET A 141 -5.92 -6.31 3.58
N PRO A 142 -6.62 -6.20 4.72
CA PRO A 142 -7.92 -6.84 4.91
C PRO A 142 -9.09 -6.08 4.27
N CYS A 143 -8.91 -4.80 3.91
CA CYS A 143 -10.03 -3.94 3.51
C CYS A 143 -9.77 -3.12 2.23
N VAL A 144 -9.27 -3.79 1.17
CA VAL A 144 -9.00 -3.16 -0.14
C VAL A 144 -10.30 -2.99 -0.94
N GLU A 145 -10.75 -1.75 -1.09
CA GLU A 145 -12.01 -1.43 -1.75
C GLU A 145 -11.81 -1.03 -3.20
N VAL A 146 -11.85 -2.02 -4.10
CA VAL A 146 -11.54 -1.80 -5.52
C VAL A 146 -12.61 -2.34 -6.45
N GLY A 147 -12.67 -1.79 -7.65
CA GLY A 147 -13.56 -2.24 -8.71
C GLY A 147 -12.97 -1.95 -10.09
N THR A 148 -13.40 -2.73 -11.08
CA THR A 148 -12.94 -2.58 -12.47
C THR A 148 -14.08 -2.13 -13.40
N VAL A 149 -15.28 -1.93 -12.84
CA VAL A 149 -16.50 -1.48 -13.52
C VAL A 149 -17.18 -0.40 -12.68
N GLY A 150 -17.59 0.69 -13.33
CA GLY A 150 -18.31 1.80 -12.73
C GLY A 150 -17.41 2.86 -12.07
N GLY A 151 -18.01 3.98 -11.65
CA GLY A 151 -17.25 5.09 -11.09
C GLY A 151 -16.26 5.67 -12.09
N GLY A 152 -15.02 5.95 -11.65
CA GLY A 152 -13.97 6.52 -12.49
C GLY A 152 -13.38 5.54 -13.52
N THR A 153 -13.65 4.23 -13.41
CA THR A 153 -13.05 3.23 -14.30
C THR A 153 -13.59 3.25 -15.74
N ILE A 154 -14.68 4.00 -15.96
CA ILE A 154 -15.30 4.20 -17.29
C ILE A 154 -14.56 5.25 -18.12
N LEU A 155 -13.76 6.11 -17.46
CA LEU A 155 -13.00 7.15 -18.13
C LEU A 155 -11.86 6.49 -18.93
N ARG A 156 -11.70 6.90 -20.19
CA ARG A 156 -10.76 6.25 -21.12
C ARG A 156 -9.34 6.14 -20.55
N PRO A 157 -8.69 7.20 -20.01
CA PRO A 157 -7.32 7.09 -19.51
C PRO A 157 -7.17 6.08 -18.37
N GLN A 158 -8.09 6.08 -17.41
CA GLN A 158 -8.10 5.16 -16.28
C GLN A 158 -8.37 3.72 -16.72
N ASN A 159 -9.22 3.55 -17.73
CA ASN A 159 -9.51 2.24 -18.30
C ASN A 159 -8.28 1.65 -19.01
N GLU A 160 -7.51 2.46 -19.76
CA GLU A 160 -6.24 2.03 -20.36
C GLU A 160 -5.24 1.55 -19.30
N CYS A 161 -5.14 2.23 -18.15
CA CYS A 161 -4.32 1.74 -17.04
C CYS A 161 -4.80 0.39 -16.48
N LEU A 162 -6.12 0.16 -16.41
CA LEU A 162 -6.67 -1.15 -16.05
C LEU A 162 -6.38 -2.23 -17.11
N GLN A 163 -6.36 -1.86 -18.39
CA GLN A 163 -6.01 -2.77 -19.50
C GLN A 163 -4.54 -3.18 -19.42
N MET A 164 -3.63 -2.25 -19.12
CA MET A 164 -2.21 -2.55 -18.85
C MET A 164 -2.04 -3.58 -17.73
N LEU A 165 -2.92 -3.56 -16.73
CA LEU A 165 -2.93 -4.51 -15.61
C LEU A 165 -3.75 -5.78 -15.90
N SER A 166 -4.26 -5.94 -17.13
CA SER A 166 -5.10 -7.07 -17.57
C SER A 166 -6.33 -7.29 -16.69
N CYS A 167 -6.98 -6.20 -16.26
CA CYS A 167 -8.16 -6.26 -15.41
C CYS A 167 -9.22 -5.20 -15.73
N ALA A 168 -9.26 -4.66 -16.95
CA ALA A 168 -10.29 -3.71 -17.34
C ALA A 168 -11.67 -4.34 -17.48
N GLY A 169 -12.70 -3.63 -17.03
CA GLY A 169 -14.09 -4.03 -17.22
C GLY A 169 -14.50 -5.27 -16.41
N PRO A 170 -15.69 -5.83 -16.70
CA PRO A 170 -16.14 -7.08 -16.10
C PRO A 170 -15.32 -8.25 -16.65
N SER A 171 -15.06 -9.26 -15.82
CA SER A 171 -14.44 -10.48 -16.30
C SER A 171 -15.50 -11.36 -16.99
N PRO A 172 -15.26 -11.83 -18.23
CA PRO A 172 -16.18 -12.73 -18.92
C PRO A 172 -16.23 -14.14 -18.31
N ALA A 173 -15.13 -14.60 -17.72
CA ALA A 173 -15.00 -15.97 -17.23
C ALA A 173 -15.56 -16.17 -15.82
N GLU A 174 -15.28 -15.23 -14.91
CA GLU A 174 -15.71 -15.34 -13.51
C GLU A 174 -16.01 -13.95 -12.92
N ALA A 175 -17.23 -13.76 -12.44
CA ALA A 175 -17.67 -12.50 -11.87
C ALA A 175 -16.73 -12.04 -10.73
N GLY A 176 -16.19 -10.82 -10.85
CA GLY A 176 -15.29 -10.24 -9.85
C GLY A 176 -13.82 -10.62 -9.98
N ALA A 177 -13.43 -11.51 -10.91
CA ALA A 177 -12.03 -11.91 -11.08
C ALA A 177 -11.09 -10.74 -11.42
N HIS A 178 -11.51 -9.81 -12.28
CA HIS A 178 -10.74 -8.60 -12.57
C HIS A 178 -10.54 -7.70 -11.35
N ALA A 179 -11.56 -7.57 -10.48
CA ALA A 179 -11.43 -6.81 -9.24
C ALA A 179 -10.50 -7.50 -8.22
N ARG A 180 -10.51 -8.85 -8.14
CA ARG A 180 -9.51 -9.61 -7.37
C ARG A 180 -8.11 -9.37 -7.91
N ARG A 181 -7.93 -9.47 -9.22
CA ARG A 181 -6.64 -9.21 -9.89
C ARG A 181 -6.08 -7.83 -9.57
N LEU A 182 -6.92 -6.80 -9.59
CA LEU A 182 -6.51 -5.45 -9.21
C LEU A 182 -6.07 -5.37 -7.75
N ALA A 183 -6.80 -6.03 -6.83
CA ALA A 183 -6.44 -6.07 -5.41
C ALA A 183 -5.10 -6.81 -5.18
N GLU A 184 -4.85 -7.92 -5.89
CA GLU A 184 -3.57 -8.65 -5.89
C GLU A 184 -2.42 -7.77 -6.38
N VAL A 185 -2.62 -7.03 -7.48
CA VAL A 185 -1.62 -6.09 -8.01
C VAL A 185 -1.32 -4.99 -6.99
N ILE A 186 -2.33 -4.43 -6.36
CA ILE A 186 -2.16 -3.40 -5.32
C ILE A 186 -1.33 -3.94 -4.15
N CYS A 187 -1.72 -5.08 -3.58
CA CYS A 187 -1.02 -5.66 -2.43
C CYS A 187 0.43 -6.04 -2.78
N SER A 188 0.66 -6.59 -3.96
CA SER A 188 2.01 -6.92 -4.45
C SER A 188 2.88 -5.67 -4.66
N THR A 189 2.28 -4.59 -5.16
CA THR A 189 2.98 -3.31 -5.36
C THR A 189 3.27 -2.63 -4.02
N VAL A 190 2.35 -2.74 -3.05
CA VAL A 190 2.58 -2.30 -1.67
C VAL A 190 3.78 -3.05 -1.09
N LEU A 191 3.82 -4.39 -1.20
CA LEU A 191 4.97 -5.19 -0.75
C LEU A 191 6.29 -4.73 -1.38
N ALA A 192 6.31 -4.48 -2.69
CA ALA A 192 7.49 -3.96 -3.37
C ALA A 192 7.91 -2.57 -2.86
N GLY A 193 6.93 -1.69 -2.61
CA GLY A 193 7.15 -0.39 -2.02
C GLY A 193 7.70 -0.47 -0.60
N GLU A 194 7.13 -1.32 0.24
CA GLU A 194 7.52 -1.54 1.64
C GLU A 194 8.97 -2.02 1.72
N LEU A 195 9.34 -3.02 0.90
CA LEU A 195 10.73 -3.50 0.77
C LEU A 195 11.71 -2.37 0.46
N SER A 196 11.38 -1.56 -0.56
CA SER A 196 12.23 -0.47 -1.01
C SER A 196 12.41 0.61 0.06
N LEU A 197 11.31 1.05 0.69
CA LEU A 197 11.35 2.10 1.70
C LEU A 197 12.06 1.63 2.98
N MET A 198 11.77 0.42 3.44
CA MET A 198 12.44 -0.14 4.63
C MET A 198 13.95 -0.26 4.40
N ALA A 199 14.39 -0.70 3.22
CA ALA A 199 15.82 -0.73 2.88
C ALA A 199 16.45 0.67 2.87
N ALA A 200 15.77 1.67 2.32
CA ALA A 200 16.25 3.05 2.29
C ALA A 200 16.37 3.67 3.70
N LEU A 201 15.49 3.29 4.63
CA LEU A 201 15.54 3.72 6.04
C LEU A 201 16.72 3.09 6.78
N VAL A 202 16.99 1.81 6.55
CA VAL A 202 18.10 1.07 7.20
C VAL A 202 19.46 1.53 6.70
N THR A 203 19.54 2.00 5.45
CA THR A 203 20.80 2.40 4.80
C THR A 203 21.10 3.90 4.84
N ASP A 204 20.31 4.70 5.57
CA ASP A 204 20.37 6.17 5.63
C ASP A 204 20.28 6.86 4.24
N GLN A 205 19.70 6.17 3.25
CA GLN A 205 19.59 6.69 1.88
C GLN A 205 18.31 7.49 1.65
N LEU A 206 17.36 7.48 2.60
CA LEU A 206 16.07 8.14 2.46
C LEU A 206 16.22 9.64 2.14
N VAL A 207 16.96 10.38 2.98
CA VAL A 207 17.15 11.84 2.81
C VAL A 207 17.85 12.15 1.49
N SER A 208 18.90 11.39 1.16
CA SER A 208 19.66 11.58 -0.07
C SER A 208 18.83 11.34 -1.34
N SER A 209 17.88 10.40 -1.30
CA SER A 209 17.02 10.05 -2.43
C SER A 209 15.90 11.08 -2.61
N HIS A 210 15.27 11.53 -1.53
CA HIS A 210 14.30 12.64 -1.57
C HIS A 210 14.91 13.91 -2.14
N MET A 211 16.13 14.27 -1.71
CA MET A 211 16.82 15.48 -2.20
C MET A 211 17.20 15.40 -3.68
N LYS A 212 17.42 14.19 -4.22
CA LYS A 212 17.77 13.99 -5.64
C LYS A 212 16.56 13.93 -6.56
N LEU A 213 15.46 13.31 -6.12
CA LEU A 213 14.35 12.93 -7.01
C LEU A 213 13.02 13.65 -6.69
N ASN A 214 12.83 14.11 -5.46
CA ASN A 214 11.59 14.75 -5.01
C ASN A 214 11.74 16.28 -4.83
N ARG A 215 12.80 16.86 -5.40
CA ARG A 215 12.97 18.31 -5.48
C ARG A 215 13.30 18.68 -6.91
N SER A 216 12.43 19.46 -7.56
CA SER A 216 12.73 19.94 -8.90
C SER A 216 13.98 20.81 -8.85
N ARG A 217 14.90 20.59 -9.79
CA ARG A 217 15.96 21.58 -10.08
C ARG A 217 15.40 22.79 -10.83
N LEU A 218 14.19 22.67 -11.36
CA LEU A 218 13.45 23.76 -11.99
C LEU A 218 12.97 24.72 -10.90
N GLN A 219 13.47 25.96 -10.91
CA GLN A 219 12.90 27.06 -10.16
C GLN A 219 11.56 27.44 -10.79
N LEU A 220 10.47 26.96 -10.20
CA LEU A 220 9.10 27.27 -10.64
C LEU A 220 8.61 28.63 -10.15
N TYR A 221 9.38 29.28 -9.27
CA TYR A 221 9.09 30.61 -8.74
C TYR A 221 10.36 31.47 -8.78
N PRO A 222 10.25 32.78 -9.10
CA PRO A 222 11.39 33.69 -9.03
C PRO A 222 11.89 33.76 -7.58
N SER A 223 13.19 33.56 -7.38
CA SER A 223 13.82 33.71 -6.07
C SER A 223 13.71 35.15 -5.61
N MET A 224 13.16 35.38 -4.41
CA MET A 224 13.32 36.67 -3.73
C MET A 224 14.82 36.98 -3.53
N PRO A 225 15.24 38.26 -3.50
CA PRO A 225 16.62 38.63 -3.24
C PRO A 225 17.10 38.02 -1.93
N ALA A 226 18.26 37.35 -1.98
CA ALA A 226 18.82 36.65 -0.83
C ALA A 226 19.07 37.63 0.33
N MET A 227 18.44 37.37 1.49
CA MET A 227 18.94 37.89 2.75
C MET A 227 20.27 37.19 3.05
N THR A 228 21.34 37.96 3.12
CA THR A 228 22.67 37.53 3.53
C THR A 228 22.63 37.05 4.98
N MET A 229 22.76 35.74 5.18
CA MET A 229 23.05 35.16 6.49
C MET A 229 24.58 35.02 6.65
N PRO A 230 25.14 35.32 7.83
CA PRO A 230 26.58 35.27 8.06
C PRO A 230 27.14 33.84 8.03
N ASN A 231 28.36 33.72 7.50
CA ASN A 231 29.11 32.49 7.30
C ASN A 231 29.37 31.76 8.64
N VAL A 232 28.94 30.50 8.72
CA VAL A 232 29.40 29.57 9.77
C VAL A 232 30.41 28.62 9.12
N GLU A 233 31.66 28.71 9.54
CA GLU A 233 32.75 27.84 9.10
C GLU A 233 32.44 26.36 9.43
N LYS A 234 32.52 25.51 8.41
CA LYS A 234 32.42 24.05 8.55
C LYS A 234 33.81 23.46 8.65
N SER A 235 34.11 22.78 9.75
CA SER A 235 35.29 21.93 9.86
C SER A 235 35.10 20.60 9.11
N PRO A 236 36.13 20.07 8.42
CA PRO A 236 36.02 18.82 7.68
C PRO A 236 36.26 17.62 8.59
N ARG A 237 35.31 16.67 8.64
CA ARG A 237 35.56 15.30 9.11
C ARG A 237 35.45 14.37 7.91
N GLU A 238 36.58 13.78 7.50
CA GLU A 238 36.63 12.70 6.52
C GLU A 238 36.31 11.36 7.17
N PHE A 239 35.47 10.56 6.51
CA PHE A 239 35.30 9.13 6.82
C PHE A 239 35.69 8.30 5.58
N PRO A 240 36.50 7.24 5.73
CA PRO A 240 37.00 6.47 4.60
C PRO A 240 35.94 5.52 4.01
N LEU A 241 35.71 5.63 2.70
CA LEU A 241 34.88 4.73 1.91
C LEU A 241 35.70 3.52 1.44
N LEU A 242 35.43 2.34 1.97
CA LEU A 242 35.91 1.07 1.41
C LEU A 242 34.83 0.46 0.50
N ARG A 243 35.02 0.54 -0.81
CA ARG A 243 34.24 -0.22 -1.81
C ARG A 243 35.18 -1.17 -2.56
N LYS A 244 34.83 -2.46 -2.61
CA LYS A 244 35.33 -3.39 -3.62
C LYS A 244 34.20 -3.73 -4.61
N PRO A 245 34.51 -4.02 -5.89
CA PRO A 245 33.50 -4.34 -6.90
C PRO A 245 32.96 -5.76 -6.68
N VAL A 246 31.65 -5.96 -6.86
CA VAL A 246 31.00 -7.27 -6.81
C VAL A 246 30.60 -7.66 -8.24
N GLU A 247 31.01 -8.85 -8.68
CA GLU A 247 30.70 -9.42 -9.98
C GLU A 247 29.24 -9.86 -10.10
N LYS A 248 28.71 -9.80 -11.34
CA LYS A 248 27.30 -10.05 -11.65
C LYS A 248 27.00 -11.54 -11.79
N GLY A 249 26.25 -12.10 -10.84
CA GLY A 249 25.68 -13.44 -10.91
C GLY A 249 24.35 -13.53 -11.67
N THR A 250 24.08 -14.73 -12.20
CA THR A 250 23.02 -15.11 -13.14
C THR A 250 21.59 -15.00 -12.55
N ARG A 251 20.61 -14.66 -13.41
CA ARG A 251 19.19 -14.47 -13.08
C ARG A 251 18.54 -15.76 -12.55
N VAL A 252 18.16 -15.77 -11.27
CA VAL A 252 17.31 -16.79 -10.65
C VAL A 252 15.82 -16.44 -10.90
N LYS A 253 15.00 -17.43 -11.25
CA LYS A 253 13.54 -17.29 -11.40
C LYS A 253 12.89 -17.05 -10.02
N ARG A 254 12.05 -16.02 -9.93
CA ARG A 254 11.46 -15.47 -8.70
C ARG A 254 9.96 -15.75 -8.69
N THR A 255 9.42 -16.22 -7.57
CA THR A 255 7.97 -16.45 -7.42
C THR A 255 7.47 -15.62 -6.24
N VAL A 256 6.58 -14.67 -6.53
CA VAL A 256 5.77 -13.96 -5.51
C VAL A 256 4.47 -14.75 -5.37
N LYS A 257 4.07 -15.06 -4.14
CA LYS A 257 2.78 -15.68 -3.86
C LYS A 257 1.81 -14.58 -3.42
N VAL A 258 0.59 -14.65 -3.92
CA VAL A 258 -0.47 -13.68 -3.62
C VAL A 258 -1.77 -14.45 -3.47
N GLU A 259 -2.44 -14.25 -2.35
CA GLU A 259 -3.73 -14.87 -2.06
C GLU A 259 -4.76 -13.76 -1.80
N CYS A 260 -5.86 -13.78 -2.56
CA CYS A 260 -6.95 -12.83 -2.44
C CYS A 260 -8.25 -13.58 -2.13
N SER A 261 -8.83 -13.35 -0.95
CA SER A 261 -10.14 -13.89 -0.60
C SER A 261 -11.27 -12.92 -0.99
N ASN A 262 -12.43 -13.48 -1.34
CA ASN A 262 -13.65 -12.69 -1.52
C ASN A 262 -14.34 -12.57 -0.15
N ILE A 263 -14.30 -11.39 0.46
CA ILE A 263 -15.21 -11.06 1.55
C ILE A 263 -16.27 -10.13 0.95
N LEU A 264 -17.48 -10.64 0.74
CA LEU A 264 -18.63 -9.81 0.36
C LEU A 264 -19.12 -9.04 1.58
#